data_AF-A0A929GDZ1-F1
#
_entry.id   AF-A0A929GDZ1-F1
#
_cell.length_a   1.000
_cell.length_b   1.000
_cell.length_c   1.000
_cell.angle_alpha   90.00
_cell.angle_beta   90.00
_cell.angle_gamma   90.00
#
_symmetry.space_group_name_H-M   'P 1'
#
loop_
_entity.id
_entity.type
_entity.pdbx_description
1 polymer ?
#
loop_
_entity_poly.entity_id
_entity_poly.type
_entity_poly.pdbx_seq_one_letter_code
_entity_poly.pdbx_strand_id
1 'polypeptide(L)'
;MQYFIYISKERVDELFETAFDHVIDGIEVSKSKSDKSDGNAGLTIAGIFKTSLSFGRADSESSQSKARITAVSRLKDVVDAISKTQTVLPLADAINESDVAPADWYLFQGSLTGKNWERGSVQVILTGSIAGWEIRLSCRAPDFSGLYKEGEDYIPTSTNYFLFEGEISLSMIGLVRIAHISREKHILRGSPLFLILQSEKDAAEASKDVAF
;
A
#
# COMPACT_ATOMS: atom_id res chain seq x y z
N MET A 1 14.10 1.47 8.24
CA MET A 1 13.49 2.71 7.72
C MET A 1 12.52 2.27 6.63
N GLN A 2 11.22 2.51 6.80
CA GLN A 2 10.20 2.11 5.83
C GLN A 2 9.96 3.25 4.84
N TYR A 3 9.93 2.91 3.54
CA TYR A 3 9.77 3.87 2.45
C TYR A 3 8.46 3.61 1.70
N PHE A 4 7.55 4.59 1.70
CA PHE A 4 6.33 4.51 0.90
C PHE A 4 6.65 4.74 -0.57
N ILE A 5 6.20 3.81 -1.41
CA ILE A 5 6.17 4.01 -2.86
C ILE A 5 4.86 4.63 -3.31
N TYR A 6 3.75 4.26 -2.65
CA TYR A 6 2.42 4.67 -3.08
C TYR A 6 1.45 4.78 -1.90
N ILE A 7 0.58 5.80 -1.92
CA ILE A 7 -0.54 5.97 -0.97
C ILE A 7 -1.75 6.54 -1.73
N SER A 8 -2.87 5.82 -1.75
CA SER A 8 -4.11 6.32 -2.37
C SER A 8 -4.76 7.38 -1.50
N LYS A 9 -4.37 8.64 -1.69
CA LYS A 9 -4.79 9.75 -0.82
C LYS A 9 -6.30 9.90 -0.77
N GLU A 10 -6.95 9.94 -1.93
CA GLU A 10 -8.41 10.10 -2.00
C GLU A 10 -9.16 8.97 -1.31
N ARG A 11 -8.68 7.73 -1.43
CA ARG A 11 -9.30 6.59 -0.76
C ARG A 11 -9.08 6.63 0.74
N VAL A 12 -7.92 7.08 1.19
CA VAL A 12 -7.64 7.30 2.62
C VAL A 12 -8.58 8.38 3.16
N ASP A 13 -8.73 9.50 2.46
CA ASP A 13 -9.60 10.60 2.88
C ASP A 13 -11.07 10.14 2.96
N GLU A 14 -11.58 9.43 1.95
CA GLU A 14 -12.94 8.87 1.93
C GLU A 14 -13.19 7.88 3.09
N LEU A 15 -12.25 6.96 3.33
CA LEU A 15 -12.36 5.98 4.42
C LEU A 15 -12.23 6.63 5.78
N PHE A 16 -11.38 7.66 5.90
CA PHE A 16 -11.24 8.43 7.13
C PHE A 16 -12.53 9.18 7.43
N GLU A 17 -13.07 9.92 6.45
CA GLU A 17 -14.37 10.59 6.59
C GLU A 17 -15.45 9.58 6.97
N THR A 18 -15.57 8.44 6.28
CA THR A 18 -16.58 7.42 6.61
C THR A 18 -16.40 6.83 8.02
N ALA A 19 -15.17 6.56 8.44
CA ALA A 19 -14.89 5.98 9.76
C ALA A 19 -15.11 6.97 10.91
N PHE A 20 -14.99 8.28 10.63
CA PHE A 20 -15.01 9.33 11.63
C PHE A 20 -16.13 10.37 11.41
N ASP A 21 -17.05 10.18 10.46
CA ASP A 21 -18.17 11.07 10.13
C ASP A 21 -19.17 11.21 11.30
N HIS A 22 -19.12 10.29 12.27
CA HIS A 22 -19.86 10.37 13.52
C HIS A 22 -19.05 10.97 14.69
N VAL A 23 -17.81 11.40 14.44
CA VAL A 23 -16.89 12.01 15.42
C VAL A 23 -16.66 13.50 15.13
N ILE A 24 -17.01 14.00 13.93
CA ILE A 24 -16.90 15.43 13.56
C ILE A 24 -18.09 16.28 14.08
N ASP A 25 -18.65 15.92 15.24
CA ASP A 25 -19.45 16.85 16.06
C ASP A 25 -18.84 17.07 17.46
N GLY A 26 -17.68 16.48 17.74
CA GLY A 26 -16.98 16.75 18.97
C GLY A 26 -15.75 15.88 19.20
N ILE A 27 -14.65 16.58 19.46
CA ILE A 27 -13.50 16.17 20.29
C ILE A 27 -12.27 15.65 19.55
N GLU A 28 -11.21 16.43 19.79
CA GLU A 28 -9.81 16.09 20.03
C GLU A 28 -9.36 14.67 19.64
N VAL A 29 -8.43 14.67 18.69
CA VAL A 29 -7.53 13.56 18.34
C VAL A 29 -6.89 13.00 19.60
N SER A 30 -7.53 11.98 20.15
CA SER A 30 -7.04 11.25 21.32
C SER A 30 -5.87 10.38 20.88
N LYS A 31 -4.69 10.65 21.44
CA LYS A 31 -3.49 9.82 21.29
C LYS A 31 -3.79 8.40 21.76
N SER A 32 -4.00 7.49 20.81
CA SER A 32 -4.26 6.08 21.10
C SER A 32 -3.02 5.41 21.70
N LYS A 33 -3.15 4.96 22.95
CA LYS A 33 -2.24 4.02 23.61
C LYS A 33 -2.29 2.66 22.90
N SER A 34 -1.13 2.04 22.81
CA SER A 34 -0.92 0.68 22.29
C SER A 34 -1.58 -0.38 23.19
N ASP A 35 -2.47 -1.19 22.64
CA ASP A 35 -2.90 -2.45 23.27
C ASP A 35 -2.47 -3.65 22.44
N LYS A 36 -2.03 -4.69 23.15
CA LYS A 36 -1.63 -6.00 22.63
C LYS A 36 -2.90 -6.83 22.38
N SER A 37 -3.05 -7.40 21.19
CA SER A 37 -3.95 -8.54 20.98
C SER A 37 -3.26 -9.64 20.20
N ASP A 38 -3.27 -10.83 20.80
CA ASP A 38 -2.87 -12.10 20.21
C ASP A 38 -3.86 -12.56 19.15
N GLY A 39 -3.34 -13.08 18.05
CA GLY A 39 -4.10 -13.67 16.95
C GLY A 39 -3.24 -13.68 15.69
N ASN A 40 -2.98 -14.84 15.11
CA ASN A 40 -1.83 -15.14 14.25
C ASN A 40 -1.76 -14.46 12.85
N ALA A 41 -2.70 -13.56 12.51
CA ALA A 41 -2.56 -12.57 11.42
C ALA A 41 -2.04 -11.20 11.95
N GLY A 42 -1.76 -11.16 13.25
CA GLY A 42 -1.30 -10.08 14.10
C GLY A 42 0.21 -9.82 14.03
N LEU A 43 0.88 -10.27 12.96
CA LEU A 43 1.96 -9.47 12.36
C LEU A 43 1.41 -8.15 11.75
N THR A 44 0.22 -7.74 12.21
CA THR A 44 -0.31 -6.41 12.45
C THR A 44 0.15 -5.37 11.44
N ILE A 45 -0.80 -4.92 10.63
CA ILE A 45 -0.71 -3.68 9.87
C ILE A 45 -0.24 -2.51 10.77
N ALA A 46 -0.51 -2.55 12.09
CA ALA A 46 0.06 -1.62 13.07
C ALA A 46 1.61 -1.69 13.21
N GLY A 47 2.22 -2.87 13.03
CA GLY A 47 3.67 -3.07 12.93
C GLY A 47 4.31 -2.40 11.71
N ILE A 48 3.54 -2.24 10.62
CA ILE A 48 3.97 -1.55 9.40
C ILE A 48 4.25 -0.05 9.66
N PHE A 49 3.74 0.53 10.75
CA PHE A 49 3.95 1.94 11.10
C PHE A 49 4.79 2.15 12.37
N LYS A 50 5.43 1.09 12.92
CA LYS A 50 6.20 1.19 14.19
C LYS A 50 7.54 1.91 14.07
N THR A 51 8.07 2.14 12.86
CA THR A 51 9.35 2.84 12.69
C THR A 51 9.17 4.24 12.09
N SER A 52 10.03 5.18 12.50
CA SER A 52 10.06 6.54 11.98
C SER A 52 10.18 6.51 10.45
N LEU A 53 9.11 6.94 9.79
CA LEU A 53 8.98 6.96 8.34
C LEU A 53 9.80 8.13 7.79
N SER A 54 10.56 7.89 6.72
CA SER A 54 11.24 8.95 5.99
C SER A 54 10.88 8.87 4.52
N PHE A 55 10.60 10.02 3.94
CA PHE A 55 10.49 10.17 2.49
C PHE A 55 11.85 10.65 1.96
N GLY A 56 12.20 10.25 0.74
CA GLY A 56 13.47 10.63 0.11
C GLY A 56 13.68 12.15 0.14
N ARG A 57 14.90 12.55 0.52
CA ARG A 57 15.48 13.90 0.71
C ARG A 57 14.62 14.95 1.41
N ALA A 58 15.22 15.54 2.44
CA ALA A 58 14.74 16.68 3.21
C ALA A 58 14.77 17.99 2.39
N ASP A 59 14.06 18.06 1.28
CA ASP A 59 13.95 19.28 0.50
C ASP A 59 12.67 20.05 0.88
N SER A 60 12.87 20.99 1.80
CA SER A 60 11.99 22.09 2.19
C SER A 60 10.65 21.74 2.85
N GLU A 61 10.29 22.55 3.85
CA GLU A 61 8.97 22.62 4.48
C GLU A 61 7.90 23.13 3.50
N SER A 62 7.75 22.46 2.36
CA SER A 62 6.75 22.78 1.35
C SER A 62 5.37 22.23 1.76
N SER A 63 4.32 22.84 1.22
CA SER A 63 2.92 22.41 1.40
C SER A 63 2.70 20.92 1.07
N GLN A 64 3.50 20.37 0.16
CA GLN A 64 3.46 18.95 -0.20
C GLN A 64 3.93 18.03 0.93
N SER A 65 4.97 18.43 1.68
CA SER A 65 5.46 17.67 2.84
C SER A 65 4.39 17.59 3.94
N LYS A 66 3.70 18.70 4.22
CA LYS A 66 2.58 18.72 5.17
C LYS A 66 1.41 17.85 4.72
N ALA A 67 1.01 17.94 3.44
CA ALA A 67 -0.07 17.12 2.90
C ALA A 67 0.24 15.61 2.99
N ARG A 68 1.49 15.21 2.74
CA ARG A 68 1.94 13.82 2.86
C ARG A 68 1.95 13.33 4.32
N ILE A 69 2.43 14.14 5.26
CA ILE A 69 2.38 13.83 6.70
C ILE A 69 0.93 13.60 7.15
N THR A 70 0.01 14.48 6.73
CA THR A 70 -1.42 14.32 7.03
C THR A 70 -1.99 13.03 6.44
N ALA A 71 -1.68 12.72 5.18
CA ALA A 71 -2.14 11.50 4.53
C ALA A 71 -1.65 10.22 5.25
N VAL A 72 -0.39 10.22 5.71
CA VAL A 72 0.16 9.10 6.51
C VAL A 72 -0.52 8.97 7.86
N SER A 73 -0.78 10.09 8.55
CA SER A 73 -1.50 10.07 9.83
C SER A 73 -2.90 9.50 9.66
N ARG A 74 -3.66 9.99 8.67
CA ARG A 74 -5.00 9.48 8.34
C ARG A 74 -4.96 8.03 7.92
N LEU A 75 -3.96 7.62 7.13
CA LEU A 75 -3.78 6.23 6.71
C LEU A 75 -3.62 5.31 7.92
N LYS A 76 -2.87 5.73 8.94
CA LYS A 76 -2.74 4.94 10.18
C LYS A 76 -4.09 4.75 10.87
N ASP A 77 -4.86 5.82 11.02
CA ASP A 77 -6.17 5.77 11.65
C ASP A 77 -7.15 4.90 10.84
N VAL A 78 -7.12 5.01 9.51
CA VAL A 78 -7.89 4.18 8.58
C VAL A 78 -7.51 2.71 8.68
N VAL A 79 -6.21 2.40 8.71
CA VAL A 79 -5.70 1.04 8.88
C VAL A 79 -6.16 0.45 10.21
N ASP A 80 -6.06 1.22 11.29
CA ASP A 80 -6.51 0.79 12.61
C ASP A 80 -8.02 0.53 12.61
N ALA A 81 -8.82 1.39 11.96
CA ALA A 81 -10.26 1.19 11.80
C ALA A 81 -10.59 -0.05 10.97
N ILE A 82 -9.93 -0.24 9.81
CA ILE A 82 -10.10 -1.43 8.95
C ILE A 82 -9.80 -2.70 9.77
N SER A 83 -8.68 -2.73 10.49
CA SER A 83 -8.29 -3.92 11.26
C SER A 83 -9.29 -4.32 12.35
N LYS A 84 -10.12 -3.38 12.81
CA LYS A 84 -11.14 -3.61 13.85
C LYS A 84 -12.52 -3.95 13.28
N THR A 85 -12.81 -3.53 12.05
CA THR A 85 -14.17 -3.51 11.51
C THR A 85 -14.36 -4.33 10.24
N GLN A 86 -13.27 -4.66 9.55
CA GLN A 86 -13.30 -5.30 8.23
C GLN A 86 -12.41 -6.54 8.22
N THR A 87 -12.74 -7.46 7.32
CA THR A 87 -11.97 -8.69 7.18
C THR A 87 -10.72 -8.43 6.35
N VAL A 88 -9.55 -8.72 6.92
CA VAL A 88 -8.26 -8.67 6.22
C VAL A 88 -7.63 -10.05 6.21
N LEU A 89 -7.32 -10.57 5.01
CA LEU A 89 -6.66 -11.86 4.84
C LEU A 89 -5.32 -11.71 4.08
N PRO A 90 -4.32 -12.56 4.34
CA PRO A 90 -3.15 -12.66 3.46
C PRO A 90 -3.59 -13.04 2.04
N LEU A 91 -3.12 -12.29 1.04
CA LEU A 91 -3.57 -12.51 -0.34
C LEU A 91 -3.17 -13.90 -0.86
N ALA A 92 -1.97 -14.38 -0.49
CA ALA A 92 -1.50 -15.71 -0.90
C ALA A 92 -2.42 -16.83 -0.41
N ASP A 93 -2.89 -16.74 0.83
CA ASP A 93 -3.77 -17.74 1.44
C ASP A 93 -5.14 -17.72 0.79
N ALA A 94 -5.72 -16.53 0.59
CA ALA A 94 -7.01 -16.37 -0.05
C ALA A 94 -7.04 -16.95 -1.48
N ILE A 95 -5.93 -16.89 -2.22
CA ILE A 95 -5.84 -17.45 -3.58
C ILE A 95 -5.84 -18.98 -3.58
N ASN A 96 -5.21 -19.60 -2.58
CA ASN A 96 -5.03 -21.05 -2.51
C ASN A 96 -6.31 -21.79 -2.07
N GLU A 97 -7.22 -21.12 -1.36
CA GLU A 97 -8.44 -21.73 -0.81
C GLU A 97 -9.56 -21.99 -1.84
N SER A 98 -9.23 -22.05 -3.14
CA SER A 98 -10.15 -22.37 -4.26
C SER A 98 -11.28 -21.35 -4.51
N ASP A 99 -11.61 -20.51 -3.54
CA ASP A 99 -12.30 -19.24 -3.69
C ASP A 99 -11.41 -18.17 -3.08
N VAL A 100 -11.12 -17.10 -3.83
CA VAL A 100 -10.61 -15.87 -3.22
C VAL A 100 -11.69 -15.44 -2.23
N ALA A 101 -11.47 -15.78 -0.96
CA ALA A 101 -12.41 -15.61 0.12
C ALA A 101 -12.90 -14.15 0.15
N PRO A 102 -14.17 -13.87 0.51
CA PRO A 102 -14.74 -12.54 0.49
C PRO A 102 -14.19 -11.67 1.64
N ALA A 103 -12.91 -11.31 1.57
CA ALA A 103 -12.32 -10.31 2.44
C ALA A 103 -12.53 -8.92 1.84
N ASP A 104 -12.75 -7.94 2.70
CA ASP A 104 -12.86 -6.54 2.27
C ASP A 104 -11.51 -6.03 1.75
N TRP A 105 -10.42 -6.51 2.36
CA TRP A 105 -9.05 -6.19 2.02
C TRP A 105 -8.14 -7.40 2.10
N TYR A 106 -7.04 -7.34 1.35
CA TYR A 106 -5.99 -8.34 1.40
C TYR A 106 -4.66 -7.71 1.75
N LEU A 107 -3.92 -8.37 2.64
CA LEU A 107 -2.53 -8.06 2.87
C LEU A 107 -1.71 -8.63 1.70
N PHE A 108 -1.17 -7.73 0.89
CA PHE A 108 -0.23 -8.07 -0.16
C PHE A 108 1.19 -8.04 0.39
N GLN A 109 1.95 -9.10 0.14
CA GLN A 109 3.38 -9.14 0.32
C GLN A 109 3.99 -9.89 -0.87
N GLY A 110 4.90 -9.24 -1.59
CA GLY A 110 5.51 -9.82 -2.78
C GLY A 110 6.26 -8.80 -3.62
N SER A 111 6.81 -9.24 -4.74
CA SER A 111 7.60 -8.36 -5.61
C SER A 111 6.76 -7.80 -6.75
N LEU A 112 6.87 -6.50 -6.97
CA LEU A 112 6.15 -5.75 -8.01
C LEU A 112 7.13 -4.98 -8.91
N THR A 113 6.80 -4.91 -10.20
CA THR A 113 7.45 -4.06 -11.21
C THR A 113 6.46 -3.06 -11.76
N GLY A 114 6.88 -1.82 -12.03
CA GLY A 114 6.06 -0.88 -12.80
C GLY A 114 6.15 -1.22 -14.28
N LYS A 115 5.02 -1.45 -14.95
CA LYS A 115 4.99 -1.63 -16.39
C LYS A 115 4.20 -0.51 -17.06
N ASN A 116 4.64 -0.15 -18.27
CA ASN A 116 3.92 0.75 -19.16
C ASN A 116 3.63 2.12 -18.54
N TRP A 117 4.62 2.71 -17.84
CA TRP A 117 4.51 4.12 -17.50
C TRP A 117 4.60 4.96 -18.79
N GLU A 118 3.60 5.81 -18.99
CA GLU A 118 3.55 6.78 -20.08
C GLU A 118 3.56 8.19 -19.47
N ARG A 119 4.36 9.11 -20.03
CA ARG A 119 4.56 10.46 -19.47
C ARG A 119 3.25 11.21 -19.17
N GLY A 120 2.24 11.09 -20.02
CA GLY A 120 0.93 11.74 -19.83
C GLY A 120 -0.11 10.89 -19.09
N SER A 121 0.22 9.67 -18.65
CA SER A 121 -0.74 8.81 -17.98
C SER A 121 -0.89 9.18 -16.51
N VAL A 122 -2.14 9.36 -16.07
CA VAL A 122 -2.51 9.50 -14.65
C VAL A 122 -2.49 8.16 -13.91
N GLN A 123 -2.27 7.06 -14.62
CA GLN A 123 -2.30 5.70 -14.10
C GLN A 123 -0.94 5.02 -14.28
N VAL A 124 -0.51 4.33 -13.22
CA VAL A 124 0.64 3.43 -13.21
C VAL A 124 0.14 2.04 -12.87
N ILE A 125 0.51 1.05 -13.66
CA ILE A 125 0.19 -0.35 -13.37
C ILE A 125 1.43 -1.03 -12.80
N LEU A 126 1.31 -1.53 -11.57
CA LEU A 126 2.30 -2.41 -10.98
C LEU A 126 1.88 -3.87 -11.26
N THR A 127 2.83 -4.68 -11.71
CA THR A 127 2.61 -6.10 -12.00
C THR A 127 3.52 -6.98 -11.17
N GLY A 128 3.04 -8.15 -10.75
CA GLY A 128 3.84 -9.13 -10.04
C GLY A 128 3.24 -10.52 -10.12
N SER A 129 3.77 -11.44 -9.32
CA SER A 129 3.24 -12.79 -9.17
C SER A 129 3.06 -13.15 -7.70
N ILE A 130 1.97 -13.84 -7.38
CA ILE A 130 1.68 -14.36 -6.05
C ILE A 130 0.93 -15.69 -6.17
N ALA A 131 1.43 -16.74 -5.51
CA ALA A 131 0.85 -18.08 -5.56
C ALA A 131 0.56 -18.61 -6.99
N GLY A 132 1.39 -18.23 -7.98
CA GLY A 132 1.21 -18.62 -9.38
C GLY A 132 0.21 -17.76 -10.18
N TRP A 133 -0.36 -16.71 -9.57
CA TRP A 133 -1.24 -15.75 -10.23
C TRP A 133 -0.52 -14.46 -10.57
N GLU A 134 -0.82 -13.90 -11.74
CA GLU A 134 -0.41 -12.54 -12.08
C GLU A 134 -1.26 -11.54 -11.29
N ILE A 135 -0.63 -10.64 -10.55
CA ILE A 135 -1.31 -9.52 -9.90
C ILE A 135 -1.05 -8.23 -10.68
N ARG A 136 -2.12 -7.46 -10.95
CA ARG A 136 -2.07 -6.13 -11.56
C ARG A 136 -2.73 -5.11 -10.65
N LEU A 137 -1.92 -4.20 -10.12
CA LEU A 137 -2.37 -3.14 -9.23
C LEU A 137 -2.43 -1.82 -9.99
N SER A 138 -3.64 -1.28 -10.12
CA SER A 138 -3.88 0.05 -10.68
C SER A 138 -3.61 1.11 -9.62
N CYS A 139 -2.63 1.96 -9.90
CA CYS A 139 -2.18 3.01 -9.02
C CYS A 139 -2.29 4.37 -9.72
N ARG A 140 -2.53 5.45 -8.98
CA ARG A 140 -2.53 6.82 -9.53
C ARG A 140 -1.12 7.42 -9.55
N ALA A 141 -0.71 8.02 -10.65
CA ALA A 141 0.61 8.65 -10.79
C ALA A 141 0.91 9.73 -9.72
N PRO A 142 -0.01 10.64 -9.36
CA PRO A 142 0.22 11.66 -8.31
C PRO A 142 0.58 11.10 -6.93
N ASP A 143 0.19 9.86 -6.66
CA ASP A 143 0.30 9.23 -5.36
C ASP A 143 1.64 8.51 -5.17
N PHE A 144 2.51 8.48 -6.19
CA PHE A 144 3.84 7.90 -6.11
C PHE A 144 4.88 8.87 -5.55
N SER A 145 5.74 8.37 -4.66
CA SER A 145 6.85 9.16 -4.11
C SER A 145 7.98 9.42 -5.12
N GLY A 146 8.07 8.60 -6.18
CA GLY A 146 9.10 8.68 -7.22
C GLY A 146 8.71 9.45 -8.48
N LEU A 147 7.48 10.00 -8.56
CA LEU A 147 6.99 10.80 -9.68
C LEU A 147 6.81 12.26 -9.25
N TYR A 148 7.11 13.20 -10.15
CA TYR A 148 6.76 14.61 -10.01
C TYR A 148 5.98 15.07 -11.24
N LYS A 149 5.14 16.10 -11.06
CA LYS A 149 4.33 16.66 -12.14
C LYS A 149 5.09 17.82 -12.80
N GLU A 150 5.22 17.79 -14.12
CA GLU A 150 5.75 18.88 -14.94
C GLU A 150 4.78 19.16 -16.10
N GLY A 151 4.10 20.31 -16.08
CA GLY A 151 3.00 20.55 -17.01
C GLY A 151 1.87 19.54 -16.80
N GLU A 152 1.50 18.81 -17.85
CA GLU A 152 0.52 17.70 -17.75
C GLU A 152 1.17 16.32 -17.59
N ASP A 153 2.50 16.25 -17.59
CA ASP A 153 3.23 14.99 -17.52
C ASP A 153 3.60 14.63 -16.07
N TYR A 154 3.65 13.33 -15.78
CA TYR A 154 4.18 12.75 -14.55
C TYR A 154 5.51 12.09 -14.84
N ILE A 155 6.61 12.68 -14.39
CA ILE A 155 7.97 12.25 -14.75
C ILE A 155 8.64 11.55 -13.55
N PRO A 156 9.27 10.38 -13.75
CA PRO A 156 10.10 9.76 -12.76
C PRO A 156 11.30 10.62 -12.39
N THR A 157 11.54 10.72 -11.09
CA THR A 157 12.83 11.18 -10.58
C THR A 157 13.95 10.27 -11.12
N SER A 158 15.14 10.83 -11.32
CA SER A 158 16.31 10.07 -11.82
C SER A 158 16.64 8.85 -10.95
N THR A 159 16.32 8.90 -9.66
CA THR A 159 16.54 7.79 -8.70
C THR A 159 15.47 6.71 -8.74
N ASN A 160 14.34 6.92 -9.41
CA ASN A 160 13.25 5.94 -9.47
C ASN A 160 12.86 5.56 -10.92
N TYR A 161 13.60 6.05 -11.92
CA TYR A 161 13.29 5.82 -13.33
C TYR A 161 13.15 4.33 -13.68
N PHE A 162 14.10 3.51 -13.21
CA PHE A 162 14.13 2.05 -13.41
C PHE A 162 12.88 1.31 -12.91
N LEU A 163 12.17 1.87 -11.91
CA LEU A 163 10.94 1.26 -11.38
C LEU A 163 9.81 1.35 -12.40
N PHE A 164 9.73 2.46 -13.11
CA PHE A 164 8.63 2.76 -14.04
C PHE A 164 8.87 2.20 -15.44
N GLU A 165 10.12 1.91 -15.80
CA GLU A 165 10.49 1.15 -16.99
C GLU A 165 10.42 -0.37 -16.80
N GLY A 166 10.16 -0.85 -15.57
CA GLY A 166 9.99 -2.26 -15.27
C GLY A 166 11.30 -3.06 -15.21
N GLU A 167 12.42 -2.38 -15.06
CA GLU A 167 13.75 -3.01 -14.99
C GLU A 167 14.00 -3.70 -13.65
N ILE A 168 13.41 -3.19 -12.57
CA ILE A 168 13.64 -3.71 -11.21
C ILE A 168 12.32 -4.15 -10.56
N SER A 169 12.34 -5.37 -10.05
CA SER A 169 11.28 -5.92 -9.20
C SER A 169 11.58 -5.57 -7.75
N LEU A 170 10.66 -4.86 -7.10
CA LEU A 170 10.82 -4.38 -5.74
C LEU A 170 9.91 -5.16 -4.80
N SER A 171 10.48 -5.64 -3.69
CA SER A 171 9.72 -6.29 -2.62
C SER A 171 8.88 -5.25 -1.89
N MET A 172 7.57 -5.46 -1.91
CA MET A 172 6.59 -4.54 -1.35
C MET A 172 5.62 -5.26 -0.42
N ILE A 173 5.17 -4.53 0.59
CA ILE A 173 4.06 -4.90 1.46
C ILE A 173 3.01 -3.79 1.44
N GLY A 174 1.73 -4.17 1.49
CA GLY A 174 0.65 -3.20 1.53
C GLY A 174 -0.72 -3.82 1.67
N LEU A 175 -1.72 -2.96 1.83
CA LEU A 175 -3.12 -3.37 1.86
C LEU A 175 -3.74 -3.12 0.49
N VAL A 176 -4.32 -4.15 -0.12
CA VAL A 176 -4.89 -4.09 -1.47
C VAL A 176 -6.34 -4.52 -1.47
N ARG A 177 -7.13 -3.92 -2.36
CA ARG A 177 -8.49 -4.37 -2.66
C ARG A 177 -8.51 -5.03 -4.02
N ILE A 178 -8.98 -6.27 -4.08
CA ILE A 178 -9.15 -6.99 -5.35
C ILE A 178 -10.51 -6.63 -5.93
N ALA A 179 -10.52 -6.15 -7.17
CA ALA A 179 -11.73 -5.72 -7.87
C ALA A 179 -12.18 -6.72 -8.92
N HIS A 180 -11.26 -7.51 -9.48
CA HIS A 180 -11.57 -8.47 -10.52
C HIS A 180 -10.62 -9.66 -10.52
N ILE A 181 -11.17 -10.86 -10.74
CA ILE A 181 -10.46 -12.13 -10.75
C ILE A 181 -10.75 -12.84 -12.07
N SER A 182 -9.71 -13.11 -12.85
CA SER A 182 -9.80 -13.92 -14.07
C SER A 182 -9.17 -15.28 -13.82
N ARG A 183 -9.98 -16.30 -13.54
CA ARG A 183 -9.49 -17.65 -13.23
C ARG A 183 -8.85 -18.32 -14.43
N GLU A 184 -9.49 -18.24 -15.59
CA GLU A 184 -8.98 -18.79 -16.85
C GLU A 184 -7.57 -18.28 -17.18
N LYS A 185 -7.30 -17.01 -16.88
CA LYS A 185 -6.02 -16.36 -17.19
C LYS A 185 -5.06 -16.33 -16.01
N HIS A 186 -5.49 -16.78 -14.83
CA HIS A 186 -4.77 -16.61 -13.57
C HIS A 186 -4.35 -15.15 -13.30
N ILE A 187 -5.27 -14.19 -13.49
CA ILE A 187 -5.02 -12.75 -13.29
C ILE A 187 -5.89 -12.18 -12.17
N LEU A 188 -5.27 -11.47 -11.23
CA LEU A 188 -5.91 -10.64 -10.22
C LEU A 188 -5.72 -9.17 -10.58
N ARG A 189 -6.81 -8.39 -10.52
CA ARG A 189 -6.77 -6.94 -10.71
C ARG A 189 -7.31 -6.26 -9.48
N GLY A 190 -6.58 -5.25 -9.01
CA GLY A 190 -6.95 -4.52 -7.82
C GLY A 190 -6.33 -3.14 -7.76
N SER A 191 -6.48 -2.52 -6.60
CA SER A 191 -5.91 -1.22 -6.27
C SER A 191 -5.34 -1.27 -4.85
N PRO A 192 -4.12 -0.76 -4.63
CA PRO A 192 -3.59 -0.65 -3.28
C PRO A 192 -4.20 0.54 -2.55
N LEU A 193 -4.44 0.40 -1.24
CA LEU A 193 -4.59 1.54 -0.34
C LEU A 193 -3.22 2.21 -0.13
N PHE A 194 -2.19 1.40 0.09
CA PHE A 194 -0.80 1.83 0.19
C PHE A 194 0.16 0.71 -0.21
N LEU A 195 1.39 1.07 -0.59
CA LEU A 195 2.50 0.14 -0.81
C LEU A 195 3.80 0.72 -0.23
N ILE A 196 4.53 -0.13 0.49
CA ILE A 196 5.80 0.20 1.14
C ILE A 196 6.88 -0.74 0.65
N LEU A 197 8.08 -0.22 0.43
CA LEU A 197 9.28 -1.02 0.20
C LEU A 197 9.69 -1.78 1.46
N GLN A 198 9.83 -3.09 1.34
CA GLN A 198 10.51 -3.89 2.35
C GLN A 198 12.02 -3.75 2.17
N SER A 199 12.76 -3.58 3.27
CA SER A 199 14.21 -3.67 3.20
C SER A 199 14.63 -5.14 2.97
N GLU A 200 15.78 -5.37 2.33
CA GLU A 200 16.27 -6.73 2.07
C GLU A 200 16.42 -7.58 3.34
N LYS A 201 16.67 -6.94 4.50
CA LYS A 201 16.69 -7.62 5.81
C LYS A 201 15.31 -8.09 6.25
N ASP A 202 14.29 -7.25 6.08
CA ASP A 202 12.91 -7.57 6.47
C ASP A 202 12.30 -8.63 5.54
N ALA A 203 12.67 -8.63 4.26
CA ALA A 203 12.24 -9.63 3.29
C ALA A 203 12.83 -11.02 3.58
N ALA A 204 14.07 -11.09 4.07
CA ALA A 204 14.76 -12.33 4.43
C ALA A 204 14.28 -12.96 5.75
N GLU A 205 13.72 -12.16 6.66
CA GLU A 205 13.09 -12.66 7.89
C GLU A 205 11.67 -13.17 7.61
N ALA A 206 10.86 -12.44 6.83
CA ALA A 206 9.51 -12.88 6.49
C ALA A 206 9.46 -14.17 5.63
N SER A 207 10.52 -14.48 4.88
CA SER A 207 10.62 -15.72 4.10
C SER A 207 11.07 -16.93 4.93
N LYS A 208 11.52 -16.74 6.18
CA LYS A 208 11.80 -17.84 7.11
C LYS A 208 10.55 -18.34 7.84
N ASP A 209 9.57 -17.46 8.03
CA ASP A 209 8.31 -17.80 8.74
C ASP A 209 7.26 -18.49 7.83
N VAL A 210 7.54 -18.63 6.53
CA VAL A 210 6.66 -19.29 5.54
C VAL A 210 7.15 -20.70 5.16
N ALA A 211 8.28 -21.15 5.72
CA ALA A 211 8.77 -22.52 5.53
C ALA A 211 8.28 -23.44 6.65
N PHE A 212 7.12 -24.09 6.43
CA PHE A 212 6.73 -25.32 7.11
C PHE A 212 6.55 -26.44 6.08
#